data_AF-A0A955T1A4-F1
#
_entry.id   AF-A0A955T1A4-F1
#
_cell.length_a   1.000
_cell.length_b   1.000
_cell.length_c   1.000
_cell.angle_alpha   90.00
_cell.angle_beta   90.00
_cell.angle_gamma   90.00
#
_symmetry.space_group_name_H-M   'P 1'
#
loop_
_entity.id
_entity.type
_entity.pdbx_description
1 polymer ?
#
loop_
_entity_poly.entity_id
_entity_poly.type
_entity_poly.pdbx_seq_one_letter_code
_entity_poly.pdbx_strand_id
1 'polypeptide(L)'
;MRARLQRVGIIGSGVMGSGIAAQLANAGIPSLLLDIVPKELTEEEKAKGLTLEDKAVRNRIANDNINLLATQKPAPLFEPAGASLIEAGNMEDDFDRLA
;
A
#
# COMPACT_ATOMS: atom_id res chain seq x y z
N MET A 1 10.90 -5.46 -30.04
CA MET A 1 9.76 -5.11 -29.16
C MET A 1 10.29 -4.98 -27.75
N ARG A 2 9.99 -3.91 -27.01
CA ARG A 2 10.36 -3.79 -25.59
C ARG A 2 9.20 -4.30 -24.75
N ALA A 3 9.48 -5.12 -23.73
CA ALA A 3 8.47 -5.54 -22.76
C ALA A 3 7.95 -4.30 -22.02
N ARG A 4 6.63 -4.14 -21.93
CA ARG A 4 5.98 -3.06 -21.18
C ARG A 4 5.55 -3.59 -19.83
N LEU A 5 5.96 -2.93 -18.76
CA LEU A 5 5.48 -3.22 -17.41
C LEU A 5 3.98 -2.89 -17.35
N GLN A 6 3.16 -3.86 -16.94
CA GLN A 6 1.71 -3.69 -16.82
C GLN A 6 1.27 -3.47 -15.37
N ARG A 7 1.96 -4.10 -14.42
CA ARG A 7 1.73 -4.00 -12.98
C ARG A 7 3.04 -4.35 -12.25
N VAL A 8 3.24 -3.80 -11.05
CA VAL A 8 4.40 -4.09 -10.20
C VAL A 8 3.94 -4.53 -8.81
N GLY A 9 4.52 -5.60 -8.28
CA GLY A 9 4.41 -5.94 -6.86
C GLY A 9 5.56 -5.33 -6.05
N ILE A 10 5.26 -4.78 -4.88
CA ILE A 10 6.24 -4.17 -3.99
C ILE A 10 6.07 -4.81 -2.61
N ILE A 11 7.15 -5.30 -2.03
CA ILE A 11 7.16 -5.91 -0.69
C ILE A 11 7.84 -4.94 0.27
N GLY A 12 7.09 -4.52 1.29
CA GLY A 12 7.44 -3.49 2.25
C GLY A 12 6.82 -2.14 1.89
N SER A 13 5.96 -1.59 2.77
CA SER A 13 5.22 -0.35 2.53
C SER A 13 5.80 0.89 3.19
N GLY A 14 6.92 0.77 3.92
CA GLY A 14 7.60 1.92 4.52
C GLY A 14 8.07 2.96 3.50
N VAL A 15 8.75 4.01 3.96
CA VAL A 15 9.09 5.22 3.17
C VAL A 15 9.63 4.93 1.77
N MET A 16 10.53 3.95 1.62
CA MET A 16 11.07 3.59 0.30
C MET A 16 10.04 2.90 -0.59
N GLY A 17 9.28 1.93 -0.06
CA GLY A 17 8.31 1.16 -0.83
C GLY A 17 7.14 2.01 -1.29
N SER A 18 6.59 2.83 -0.41
CA SER A 18 5.55 3.80 -0.75
C SER A 18 6.06 4.85 -1.75
N GLY A 19 7.32 5.29 -1.63
CA GLY A 19 7.95 6.21 -2.57
C GLY A 19 8.12 5.62 -3.97
N ILE A 20 8.53 4.35 -4.08
CA ILE A 20 8.59 3.62 -5.35
C ILE A 20 7.20 3.49 -5.96
N ALA A 21 6.20 3.11 -5.16
CA ALA A 21 4.81 3.01 -5.59
C ALA A 21 4.29 4.35 -6.14
N ALA A 22 4.62 5.47 -5.50
CA ALA A 22 4.26 6.80 -5.97
C ALA A 22 4.88 7.14 -7.32
N GLN A 23 6.16 6.82 -7.55
CA GLN A 23 6.80 7.06 -8.85
C GLN A 23 6.20 6.19 -9.96
N LEU A 24 5.82 4.95 -9.66
CA LEU A 24 5.11 4.08 -10.61
C LEU A 24 3.72 4.64 -10.94
N ALA A 25 2.99 5.12 -9.93
CA ALA A 25 1.70 5.78 -10.13
C ALA A 25 1.82 7.04 -10.99
N ASN A 26 2.86 7.87 -10.78
CA ASN A 26 3.15 9.04 -11.63
C ASN A 26 3.42 8.63 -13.09
N ALA A 27 3.96 7.43 -13.32
CA ALA A 27 4.17 6.85 -14.65
C ALA A 27 2.93 6.11 -15.21
N GLY A 28 1.81 6.10 -14.48
CA GLY A 28 0.58 5.39 -14.86
C GLY A 28 0.67 3.86 -14.72
N ILE A 29 1.62 3.36 -13.95
CA ILE A 29 1.83 1.92 -13.72
C ILE A 29 1.22 1.54 -12.37
N PRO A 30 0.19 0.67 -12.35
CA PRO A 30 -0.42 0.22 -11.10
C PRO A 30 0.53 -0.67 -10.31
N SER A 31 0.43 -0.60 -8.97
CA SER A 31 1.23 -1.41 -8.06
C SER A 31 0.42 -2.03 -6.94
N LEU A 32 0.84 -3.22 -6.51
CA LEU A 32 0.37 -3.88 -5.31
C LEU A 32 1.44 -3.72 -4.23
N LEU A 33 1.15 -2.94 -3.19
CA LEU A 33 2.05 -2.66 -2.07
C LEU A 33 1.68 -3.56 -0.90
N LEU A 34 2.55 -4.52 -0.60
CA LEU A 34 2.35 -5.52 0.45
C LEU A 34 3.16 -5.17 1.70
N ASP A 35 2.57 -5.38 2.87
CA ASP A 35 3.30 -5.34 4.14
C ASP A 35 2.90 -6.50 5.06
N ILE A 36 3.50 -6.55 6.25
CA ILE A 36 3.12 -7.48 7.32
C ILE A 36 1.72 -7.16 7.86
N VAL A 37 1.08 -8.19 8.39
CA VAL A 37 -0.15 -8.05 9.18
C VAL A 37 0.19 -7.49 10.57
N PRO A 38 -0.60 -6.56 11.14
CA PRO A 38 -0.39 -6.10 12.51
C PRO A 38 -0.53 -7.22 13.53
N LYS A 39 0.29 -7.17 14.58
CA LYS A 39 0.23 -8.14 15.69
C LYS A 39 -0.71 -7.73 16.81
N GLU A 40 -1.13 -6.48 16.81
CA GLU A 40 -1.98 -5.89 17.84
C GLU A 40 -2.94 -4.86 17.25
N LEU A 41 -4.11 -4.75 17.89
CA LEU A 41 -5.12 -3.75 17.58
C LEU A 41 -4.73 -2.41 18.19
N THR A 42 -5.06 -1.32 17.49
CA THR A 42 -5.01 0.01 18.10
C THR A 42 -6.21 0.23 19.00
N GLU A 43 -6.12 1.21 19.90
CA GLU A 43 -7.24 1.60 20.76
C GLU A 43 -8.48 2.01 19.95
N GLU A 44 -8.27 2.63 18.78
CA GLU A 44 -9.33 3.01 17.86
C GLU A 44 -10.05 1.81 17.24
N GLU A 45 -9.31 0.75 16.91
CA GLU A 45 -9.88 -0.49 16.38
C GLU A 45 -10.63 -1.27 17.44
N LYS A 46 -10.07 -1.34 18.66
CA LYS A 46 -10.76 -1.93 19.82
C LYS A 46 -12.07 -1.22 20.09
N ALA A 47 -12.08 0.12 20.06
CA ALA A 47 -13.29 0.92 20.22
C ALA A 47 -14.34 0.69 19.11
N LYS A 48 -13.89 0.35 17.90
CA LYS A 48 -14.75 -0.02 16.75
C LYS A 48 -15.18 -1.49 16.75
N GLY A 49 -14.71 -2.30 17.72
CA GLY A 49 -15.00 -3.73 17.79
C GLY A 49 -14.33 -4.55 16.68
N LEU A 50 -13.26 -4.04 16.08
CA LEU A 50 -12.49 -4.75 15.06
C LEU A 50 -11.57 -5.80 15.69
N THR A 51 -11.19 -6.78 14.86
CA THR A 51 -10.36 -7.93 15.21
C THR A 51 -9.14 -8.01 14.31
N LEU A 52 -8.14 -8.81 14.69
CA LEU A 52 -6.94 -9.04 13.86
C LEU A 52 -7.23 -9.80 12.56
N GLU A 53 -8.44 -10.34 12.41
CA GLU A 53 -8.90 -11.05 11.21
C GLU A 53 -9.54 -10.09 10.20
N ASP A 54 -9.95 -8.89 10.63
CA ASP A 54 -10.58 -7.92 9.75
C ASP A 54 -9.59 -7.40 8.70
N LYS A 55 -9.96 -7.48 7.42
CA LYS A 55 -9.11 -7.03 6.30
C LYS A 55 -8.62 -5.60 6.46
N ALA A 56 -9.45 -4.72 7.04
CA ALA A 56 -9.08 -3.33 7.32
C ALA A 56 -7.90 -3.24 8.29
N VAL A 57 -7.87 -4.10 9.32
CA VAL A 57 -6.76 -4.20 10.27
C VAL A 57 -5.57 -4.88 9.61
N ARG A 58 -5.78 -6.01 8.91
CA ARG A 58 -4.70 -6.78 8.26
C ARG A 58 -3.91 -5.96 7.24
N ASN A 59 -4.58 -5.06 6.51
CA ASN A 59 -3.95 -4.17 5.53
C ASN A 59 -3.61 -2.78 6.08
N ARG A 60 -3.83 -2.52 7.38
CA ARG A 60 -3.68 -1.17 7.96
C ARG A 60 -2.30 -0.58 7.71
N ILE A 61 -1.23 -1.33 7.94
CA ILE A 61 0.15 -0.82 7.81
C ILE A 61 0.40 -0.29 6.38
N ALA A 62 0.01 -1.08 5.37
CA ALA A 62 0.13 -0.66 3.98
C ALA A 62 -0.76 0.55 3.65
N ASN A 63 -2.01 0.55 4.12
CA ASN A 63 -2.95 1.67 3.93
C ASN A 63 -2.45 2.97 4.58
N ASP A 64 -1.96 2.90 5.81
CA ASP A 64 -1.47 4.06 6.56
C ASP A 64 -0.27 4.69 5.86
N ASN A 65 0.67 3.87 5.37
CA ASN A 65 1.82 4.36 4.63
C ASN A 65 1.45 4.97 3.27
N ILE A 66 0.43 4.42 2.58
CA ILE A 66 -0.11 5.04 1.35
C ILE A 66 -0.75 6.40 1.69
N ASN A 67 -1.55 6.47 2.75
CA ASN A 67 -2.17 7.73 3.19
C ASN A 67 -1.11 8.76 3.59
N LEU A 68 0.01 8.32 4.17
CA LEU A 68 1.11 9.20 4.55
C LEU A 68 1.72 9.90 3.33
N LEU A 69 1.73 9.28 2.14
CA LEU A 69 2.20 9.91 0.90
C LEU A 69 1.48 11.23 0.59
N ALA A 70 0.18 11.32 0.90
CA ALA A 70 -0.60 12.54 0.68
C ALA A 70 -0.17 13.71 1.59
N THR A 71 0.50 13.41 2.71
CA THR A 71 0.91 14.40 3.72
C THR A 71 2.39 14.81 3.61
N GLN A 72 3.19 14.07 2.84
CA GLN A 72 4.63 14.29 2.70
C GLN A 72 4.96 15.56 1.92
N LYS A 73 6.08 16.19 2.30
CA LYS A 73 6.63 17.39 1.65
C LYS A 73 8.11 17.18 1.30
N PRO A 74 8.51 17.28 0.02
CA PRO A 74 7.67 17.53 -1.16
C PRO A 74 6.71 16.36 -1.44
N ALA A 75 5.60 16.65 -2.14
CA ALA A 75 4.60 15.64 -2.46
C ALA A 75 5.21 14.60 -3.43
N PRO A 76 5.15 13.29 -3.10
CA PRO A 76 5.73 12.24 -3.94
C PRO A 76 4.86 11.91 -5.16
N LEU A 77 3.55 12.19 -5.10
CA LEU A 77 2.62 12.08 -6.22
C LEU A 77 2.46 13.43 -6.93
N PHE A 78 2.41 13.42 -8.26
CA PHE A 78 2.13 14.62 -9.06
C PHE A 78 0.68 15.06 -8.90
N GLU A 79 -0.24 14.10 -8.91
CA GLU A 79 -1.66 14.30 -8.70
C GLU A 79 -2.14 13.39 -7.56
N PRO A 80 -2.93 13.90 -6.58
CA PRO A 80 -3.45 13.09 -5.49
C PRO A 80 -4.24 11.85 -5.97
N ALA A 81 -4.93 11.98 -7.12
CA ALA A 81 -5.68 10.89 -7.74
C ALA A 81 -4.78 9.69 -8.14
N GLY A 82 -3.47 9.90 -8.32
CA GLY A 82 -2.50 8.85 -8.61
C GLY A 82 -2.42 7.78 -7.52
N ALA A 83 -2.78 8.11 -6.27
CA ALA A 83 -2.83 7.13 -5.18
C ALA A 83 -3.78 5.95 -5.48
N SER A 84 -4.79 6.14 -6.33
CA SER A 84 -5.69 5.07 -6.77
C SER A 84 -5.01 3.95 -7.56
N LEU A 85 -3.80 4.17 -8.07
CA LEU A 85 -2.98 3.15 -8.74
C LEU A 85 -2.15 2.31 -7.77
N ILE A 86 -2.18 2.63 -6.47
CA ILE A 86 -1.46 1.90 -5.43
C ILE A 86 -2.47 1.14 -4.59
N GLU A 87 -2.46 -0.18 -4.74
CA GLU A 87 -3.33 -1.06 -3.97
C GLU A 87 -2.59 -1.58 -2.73
N ALA A 88 -3.22 -1.47 -1.56
CA ALA A 88 -2.71 -2.04 -0.32
C ALA A 88 -3.08 -3.52 -0.18
N GLY A 89 -2.10 -4.36 0.14
CA GLY A 89 -2.30 -5.76 0.52
C GLY A 89 -1.39 -6.19 1.67
N ASN A 90 -1.45 -7.46 2.03
CA ASN A 90 -0.54 -8.04 3.01
C ASN A 90 0.09 -9.35 2.53
N MET A 91 1.24 -9.70 3.12
CA MET A 91 2.01 -10.88 2.69
C MET A 91 1.37 -12.23 3.08
N GLU A 92 0.37 -12.26 3.95
CA GLU A 92 -0.31 -13.51 4.32
C GLU A 92 -1.47 -13.83 3.36
N ASP A 93 -2.23 -12.81 2.95
CA ASP A 93 -3.46 -12.98 2.17
C ASP A 93 -3.27 -12.73 0.67
N ASP A 94 -2.34 -11.84 0.30
CA ASP A 94 -2.23 -11.30 -1.06
C ASP A 94 -0.96 -11.74 -1.80
N PHE A 95 -0.09 -12.56 -1.19
CA PHE A 95 1.21 -12.94 -1.79
C PHE A 95 1.05 -13.68 -3.13
N ASP A 96 0.05 -14.54 -3.25
CA ASP A 96 -0.23 -15.29 -4.48
C ASP A 96 -0.62 -14.39 -5.67
N ARG A 97 -0.96 -13.12 -5.41
CA ARG A 97 -1.29 -12.14 -6.46
C ARG A 97 -0.05 -11.63 -7.19
N LEU A 98 1.16 -12.03 -6.76
CA LEU A 98 2.43 -11.75 -7.43
C LEU A 98 2.78 -12.78 -8.52
N ALA A 99 2.04 -13.89 -8.60
CA ALA A 99 2.28 -15.00 -9.55
C ALA A 99 1.73 -14.72 -10.96
#